data_AF-A0A7J8DE52-F1
#
_entry.id   AF-A0A7J8DE52-F1
#
_cell.length_a   1.000
_cell.length_b   1.000
_cell.length_c   1.000
_cell.angle_alpha   90.00
_cell.angle_beta   90.00
_cell.angle_gamma   90.00
#
_symmetry.space_group_name_H-M   'P 1'
#
loop_
_entity.id
_entity.type
_entity.pdbx_description
1 polymer ?
#
loop_
_entity_poly.entity_id
_entity_poly.type
_entity_poly.pdbx_seq_one_letter_code
_entity_poly.pdbx_strand_id
1 'polypeptide(L)'
;MYQWVETEESREYTEDGQVKTERKYSYNTEWRSEIVNSRNFDREIGHKNPSAMAVESFTATAPFVQIGRFFLSAGLIDKVDNFKPLSLSKLEDPHVDIIRRGDYFYHSENPKYPEVGDLRVSFSYSGLSSDDPDLGPAHVVM
;
A
#
# COMPACT_ATOMS: atom_id res chain seq x y z
N MET A 1 -3.97 5.72 -0.84
CA MET A 1 -4.56 7.03 -0.51
C MET A 1 -4.36 7.38 0.95
N TYR A 2 -4.09 8.64 1.25
CA TYR A 2 -4.10 9.19 2.60
C TYR A 2 -5.55 9.46 3.02
N GLN A 3 -5.99 8.85 4.11
CA GLN A 3 -7.40 8.87 4.51
C GLN A 3 -7.56 8.58 6.00
N TRP A 4 -8.73 8.89 6.55
CA TRP A 4 -9.08 8.53 7.92
C TRP A 4 -9.22 7.02 8.08
N VAL A 5 -8.76 6.53 9.22
CA VAL A 5 -8.91 5.16 9.70
C VAL A 5 -9.47 5.24 11.12
N GLU A 6 -10.50 4.43 11.38
CA GLU A 6 -11.04 4.21 12.71
C GLU A 6 -10.41 2.95 13.30
N THR A 7 -9.92 3.05 14.54
CA THR A 7 -9.45 1.92 15.34
C THR A 7 -10.39 1.72 16.52
N GLU A 8 -10.94 0.51 16.67
CA GLU A 8 -11.76 0.10 17.80
C GLU A 8 -10.90 -0.63 18.84
N GLU A 9 -10.97 -0.18 20.09
CA GLU A 9 -10.43 -0.89 21.25
C GLU A 9 -11.59 -1.35 22.12
N SER A 10 -11.70 -2.66 22.37
CA SER A 10 -12.71 -3.24 23.26
C SER A 10 -12.07 -3.75 24.55
N ARG A 11 -12.63 -3.39 25.70
CA ARG A 11 -12.21 -3.91 27.01
C ARG A 11 -13.41 -4.46 27.77
N GLU A 12 -13.26 -5.67 28.30
CA GLU A 12 -14.24 -6.24 29.22
C GLU A 12 -13.81 -5.99 30.67
N TYR A 13 -14.78 -5.66 31.51
CA TYR A 13 -14.57 -5.52 32.95
C TYR A 13 -15.81 -5.97 33.72
N THR A 14 -15.62 -6.45 34.94
CA THR A 14 -16.72 -6.89 35.79
C THR A 14 -17.08 -5.80 36.77
N GLU A 15 -18.36 -5.42 36.79
CA GLU A 15 -18.93 -4.47 37.74
C GLU A 15 -20.21 -5.08 38.31
N ASP A 16 -20.30 -5.15 39.65
CA ASP A 16 -21.43 -5.78 40.37
C ASP A 16 -21.77 -7.22 39.93
N GLY A 17 -20.74 -8.00 39.57
CA GLY A 17 -20.89 -9.39 39.11
C GLY A 17 -21.41 -9.54 37.68
N GLN A 18 -21.64 -8.44 36.96
CA GLN A 18 -21.97 -8.44 35.53
C GLN A 18 -20.74 -8.09 34.69
N VAL A 19 -20.52 -8.84 33.60
CA VAL A 19 -19.48 -8.51 32.62
C VAL A 19 -20.00 -7.39 31.73
N LYS A 20 -19.28 -6.27 31.70
CA LYS A 20 -19.55 -5.12 30.82
C LYS A 20 -18.44 -5.01 29.77
N THR A 21 -18.83 -4.62 28.56
CA THR A 21 -17.90 -4.36 27.45
C THR A 21 -17.87 -2.86 27.18
N GLU A 22 -16.71 -2.24 27.36
CA GLU A 22 -16.42 -0.88 26.94
C GLU A 22 -15.77 -0.91 25.56
N ARG A 23 -16.27 -0.08 24.63
CA ARG A 23 -15.67 0.13 23.32
C ARG A 23 -15.22 1.57 23.19
N LYS A 24 -14.02 1.77 22.67
CA LYS A 24 -13.42 3.07 22.44
C LYS A 24 -12.96 3.17 20.99
N TYR A 25 -13.38 4.22 20.30
CA TYR A 25 -13.00 4.50 18.93
C TYR A 25 -11.93 5.61 18.90
N SER A 26 -10.90 5.41 18.09
CA SER A 26 -9.85 6.39 17.82
C SER A 26 -9.74 6.62 16.31
N TYR A 27 -9.42 7.85 15.91
CA TYR A 27 -9.36 8.26 14.51
C TYR A 27 -8.01 8.85 14.19
N ASN A 28 -7.39 8.38 13.13
CA ASN A 28 -6.13 8.91 12.64
C ASN A 28 -6.07 8.82 11.12
N THR A 29 -5.26 9.67 10.50
CA THR A 29 -5.05 9.63 9.05
C THR A 29 -3.85 8.76 8.72
N GLU A 30 -4.01 7.87 7.73
CA GLU A 30 -2.99 6.93 7.31
C GLU A 30 -3.02 6.74 5.79
N TRP A 31 -1.89 6.29 5.26
CA TRP A 31 -1.83 5.78 3.89
C TRP A 31 -2.34 4.34 3.85
N ARG A 32 -3.44 4.10 3.14
CA ARG A 32 -3.97 2.76 2.86
C ARG A 32 -3.97 2.47 1.35
N SER A 33 -3.73 1.21 0.99
CA SER A 33 -3.79 0.72 -0.40
C SER A 33 -5.24 0.56 -0.90
N GLU A 34 -6.19 0.44 0.02
CA GLU A 34 -7.61 0.25 -0.25
C GLU A 34 -8.43 1.44 0.27
N ILE A 35 -9.67 1.56 -0.21
CA ILE A 35 -10.60 2.60 0.27
C ILE A 35 -11.20 2.19 1.63
N VAL A 36 -11.10 3.07 2.61
CA VAL A 36 -11.75 2.92 3.92
C VAL A 36 -13.06 3.68 3.88
N ASN A 37 -14.17 2.94 3.91
CA ASN A 37 -15.50 3.52 3.86
C ASN A 37 -15.85 4.21 5.18
N SER A 38 -15.62 5.53 5.24
CA SER A 38 -15.88 6.34 6.43
C SER A 38 -17.35 6.43 6.84
N ARG A 39 -18.29 5.99 5.98
CA ARG A 39 -19.73 5.90 6.35
C ARG A 39 -20.00 4.84 7.41
N ASN A 40 -19.06 3.92 7.61
CA ASN A 40 -19.15 2.87 8.62
C ASN A 40 -18.47 3.27 9.94
N PHE A 41 -17.91 4.49 10.03
CA PHE A 41 -17.32 4.97 11.27
C PHE A 41 -18.40 5.27 12.31
N ASP A 42 -18.09 5.00 13.57
CA ASP A 42 -18.90 5.38 14.74
C ASP A 42 -19.15 6.90 14.74
N ARG A 43 -18.15 7.68 14.36
CA ARG A 43 -18.26 9.14 14.15
C ARG A 43 -17.74 9.57 12.79
N GLU A 44 -18.63 9.61 11.80
CA GLU A 44 -18.32 10.12 10.45
C GLU A 44 -18.02 11.64 10.44
N ILE A 45 -18.70 12.44 11.27
CA ILE A 45 -18.57 13.91 11.23
C ILE A 45 -17.15 14.33 11.62
N GLY A 46 -16.42 14.88 10.64
CA GLY A 46 -15.02 15.28 10.76
C GLY A 46 -14.02 14.27 10.18
N HIS A 47 -14.47 13.07 9.81
CA HIS A 47 -13.63 11.96 9.35
C HIS A 47 -14.07 11.41 7.98
N LYS A 48 -14.45 12.31 7.06
CA LYS A 48 -14.94 11.90 5.74
C LYS A 48 -13.79 11.51 4.81
N ASN A 49 -13.90 10.34 4.20
CA ASN A 49 -13.01 9.87 3.14
C ASN A 49 -13.67 10.03 1.76
N PRO A 50 -12.86 10.09 0.68
CA PRO A 50 -13.38 9.94 -0.68
C PRO A 50 -14.15 8.62 -0.84
N SER A 51 -15.07 8.58 -1.80
CA SER A 51 -15.87 7.36 -2.06
C SER A 51 -15.16 6.33 -2.96
N ALA A 52 -14.06 6.73 -3.60
CA ALA A 52 -13.29 5.90 -4.52
C ALA A 52 -11.82 6.30 -4.50
N MET A 53 -10.95 5.35 -4.83
CA MET A 53 -9.54 5.60 -5.14
C MET A 53 -9.35 5.61 -6.66
N ALA A 54 -8.57 6.55 -7.19
CA ALA A 54 -8.34 6.65 -8.63
C ALA A 54 -7.44 5.52 -9.18
N VAL A 55 -6.70 4.85 -8.31
CA VAL A 55 -5.77 3.78 -8.65
C VAL A 55 -5.92 2.64 -7.64
N GLU A 56 -5.87 1.40 -8.13
CA GLU A 56 -5.88 0.20 -7.30
C GLU A 56 -4.51 -0.47 -7.35
N SER A 57 -4.12 -1.11 -6.25
CA SER A 57 -2.91 -1.94 -6.22
C SER A 57 -3.13 -3.20 -7.04
N PHE A 58 -2.16 -3.54 -7.90
CA PHE A 58 -2.19 -4.79 -8.66
C PHE A 58 -0.78 -5.36 -8.82
N THR A 59 -0.70 -6.65 -9.14
CA THR A 59 0.54 -7.34 -9.45
C THR A 59 0.51 -7.76 -10.91
N ALA A 60 1.53 -7.36 -11.67
CA ALA A 60 1.74 -7.80 -13.04
C ALA A 60 2.72 -8.98 -13.07
N THR A 61 2.32 -10.08 -13.69
CA THR A 61 3.15 -11.28 -13.85
C THR A 61 3.58 -11.42 -15.30
N ALA A 62 4.88 -11.65 -15.52
CA ALA A 62 5.41 -11.89 -16.86
C ALA A 62 4.81 -13.17 -17.47
N PRO A 63 4.47 -13.18 -18.78
CA PRO A 63 3.85 -14.34 -19.41
C PRO A 63 4.76 -15.58 -19.43
N PHE A 64 6.08 -15.38 -19.40
CA PHE A 64 7.08 -16.44 -19.34
C PHE A 64 8.08 -16.13 -18.23
N VAL A 65 8.00 -16.87 -17.13
CA VAL A 65 8.94 -16.75 -16.00
C VAL A 65 9.94 -17.90 -16.08
N GLN A 66 11.22 -17.56 -16.09
CA GLN A 66 12.30 -18.54 -16.18
C GLN A 66 13.38 -18.30 -15.12
N ILE A 67 13.97 -19.38 -14.63
CA ILE A 67 15.17 -19.37 -13.79
C ILE A 67 16.22 -20.24 -14.49
N GLY A 68 17.25 -19.60 -15.04
CA GLY A 68 18.23 -20.27 -15.89
C GLY A 68 17.56 -20.92 -17.10
N ARG A 69 17.50 -22.26 -17.10
CA ARG A 69 16.88 -23.06 -18.19
C ARG A 69 15.46 -23.54 -17.89
N PHE A 70 14.94 -23.26 -16.70
CA PHE A 70 13.66 -23.81 -16.23
C PHE A 70 12.56 -22.78 -16.36
N PHE A 71 11.43 -23.19 -16.93
CA PHE A 71 10.19 -22.41 -16.90
C PHE A 71 9.40 -22.72 -15.63
N LEU A 72 8.87 -21.69 -15.00
CA LEU A 72 8.07 -21.85 -13.80
C LEU A 72 6.60 -22.06 -14.17
N SER A 73 5.96 -23.02 -13.52
CA SER A 73 4.51 -23.18 -13.60
C SER A 73 3.80 -22.08 -12.81
N ALA A 74 2.53 -21.80 -13.14
CA ALA A 74 1.73 -20.80 -12.42
C ALA A 74 1.74 -21.00 -10.90
N GLY A 75 1.55 -22.24 -10.42
CA GLY A 75 1.57 -22.52 -8.97
C GLY A 75 2.93 -22.36 -8.28
N LEU A 76 4.05 -22.28 -9.03
CA LEU A 76 5.35 -21.88 -8.48
C LEU A 76 5.52 -20.37 -8.50
N ILE A 77 5.00 -19.69 -9.53
CA ILE A 77 5.00 -18.23 -9.62
C ILE A 77 4.14 -17.63 -8.50
N ASP A 78 2.98 -18.21 -8.20
CA ASP A 78 2.08 -17.76 -7.13
C ASP A 78 2.70 -17.88 -5.72
N LYS A 79 3.78 -18.66 -5.58
CA LYS A 79 4.55 -18.78 -4.33
C LYS A 79 5.65 -17.73 -4.21
N VAL A 80 5.85 -16.89 -5.22
CA VAL A 80 6.83 -15.80 -5.17
C VAL A 80 6.22 -14.64 -4.40
N ASP A 81 6.63 -14.50 -3.14
CA ASP A 81 6.20 -13.44 -2.23
C ASP A 81 7.33 -12.47 -1.86
N ASN A 82 8.57 -12.78 -2.26
CA ASN A 82 9.74 -11.96 -2.00
C ASN A 82 9.86 -10.80 -2.99
N PHE A 83 9.07 -9.75 -2.75
CA PHE A 83 9.14 -8.50 -3.50
C PHE A 83 10.16 -7.54 -2.88
N LYS A 84 10.97 -6.92 -3.73
CA LYS A 84 11.87 -5.83 -3.33
C LYS A 84 11.34 -4.49 -3.82
N PRO A 85 11.43 -3.42 -3.01
CA PRO A 85 11.08 -2.07 -3.47
C PRO A 85 11.90 -1.70 -4.70
N LEU A 86 11.23 -1.11 -5.69
CA LEU A 86 11.89 -0.53 -6.84
C LEU A 86 12.34 0.88 -6.48
N SER A 87 13.63 1.18 -6.69
CA SER A 87 14.08 2.56 -6.52
C SER A 87 13.58 3.42 -7.68
N LEU A 88 12.98 4.56 -7.35
CA LEU A 88 12.56 5.52 -8.37
C LEU A 88 13.67 6.51 -8.71
N SER A 89 14.84 6.43 -8.07
CA SER A 89 15.93 7.43 -8.17
C SER A 89 16.36 7.76 -9.61
N LYS A 90 16.34 6.77 -10.51
CA LYS A 90 16.71 6.92 -11.92
C LYS A 90 15.53 7.21 -12.87
N LEU A 91 14.30 7.19 -12.37
CA LEU A 91 13.11 7.43 -13.18
C LEU A 91 12.77 8.92 -13.24
N GLU A 92 12.22 9.33 -14.37
CA GLU A 92 11.64 10.66 -14.55
C GLU A 92 10.22 10.72 -13.97
N ASP A 93 9.77 11.94 -13.68
CA ASP A 93 8.42 12.15 -13.17
C ASP A 93 7.41 11.91 -14.33
N PRO A 94 6.42 11.04 -14.16
CA PRO A 94 5.57 10.58 -15.27
C PRO A 94 4.58 11.63 -15.77
N HIS A 95 4.29 12.65 -14.96
CA HIS A 95 3.38 13.75 -15.29
C HIS A 95 3.68 14.98 -14.42
N VAL A 96 3.24 16.17 -14.84
CA VAL A 96 3.57 17.46 -14.21
C VAL A 96 2.97 17.65 -12.80
N ASP A 97 1.87 16.97 -12.51
CA ASP A 97 1.17 16.97 -11.21
C ASP A 97 1.60 15.83 -10.29
N ILE A 98 2.60 15.04 -10.70
CA ILE A 98 3.16 13.95 -9.92
C ILE A 98 4.53 14.36 -9.38
N ILE A 99 4.65 14.30 -8.06
CA ILE A 99 5.89 14.65 -7.35
C ILE A 99 6.58 13.36 -6.91
N ARG A 100 7.84 13.17 -7.31
CA ARG A 100 8.68 12.09 -6.78
C ARG A 100 9.41 12.49 -5.50
N ARG A 101 9.30 11.65 -4.48
CA ARG A 101 10.04 11.78 -3.20
C ARG A 101 10.44 10.39 -2.70
N GLY A 102 11.74 10.12 -2.69
CA GLY A 102 12.26 8.78 -2.42
C GLY A 102 11.75 7.80 -3.47
N ASP A 103 11.24 6.66 -3.01
CA ASP A 103 10.71 5.59 -3.89
C ASP A 103 9.17 5.63 -4.02
N TYR A 104 8.60 6.84 -3.89
CA TYR A 104 7.18 7.08 -4.08
C TYR A 104 6.94 8.21 -5.09
N PHE A 105 5.92 8.03 -5.92
CA PHE A 105 5.23 9.11 -6.63
C PHE A 105 4.03 9.56 -5.82
N TYR A 106 3.80 10.87 -5.77
CA TYR A 106 2.67 11.48 -5.07
C TYR A 106 1.82 12.29 -6.03
N HIS A 107 0.51 12.12 -5.94
CA HIS A 107 -0.45 13.07 -6.47
C HIS A 107 -1.06 13.79 -5.26
N SER A 108 -0.46 14.93 -4.94
CA SER A 108 -0.68 15.74 -3.74
C SER A 108 -0.08 17.13 -3.97
N GLU A 109 -0.73 18.18 -3.46
CA GLU A 109 -0.16 19.53 -3.48
C GLU A 109 1.09 19.64 -2.59
N ASN A 110 1.13 18.89 -1.49
CA ASN A 110 2.24 18.90 -0.54
C ASN A 110 2.46 17.54 0.14
N PRO A 111 3.34 16.68 -0.40
CA PRO A 111 3.62 15.36 0.18
C PRO A 111 4.14 15.36 1.63
N LYS A 112 4.64 16.49 2.14
CA LYS A 112 5.08 16.62 3.54
C LYS A 112 3.91 16.83 4.51
N TYR A 113 2.81 17.38 4.02
CA TYR A 113 1.58 17.62 4.77
C TYR A 113 0.40 17.06 3.97
N PRO A 114 0.30 15.73 3.86
CA PRO A 114 -0.70 15.10 3.00
C PRO A 114 -2.12 15.38 3.53
N GLU A 115 -3.04 15.53 2.60
CA GLU A 115 -4.46 15.74 2.86
C GLU A 115 -5.28 14.51 2.49
N VAL A 116 -6.48 14.41 3.08
CA VAL A 116 -7.38 13.29 2.81
C VAL A 116 -7.75 13.27 1.33
N GLY A 117 -7.45 12.16 0.66
CA GLY A 117 -7.62 11.99 -0.78
C GLY A 117 -6.31 11.98 -1.57
N ASP A 118 -5.20 12.41 -0.97
CA ASP A 118 -3.90 12.35 -1.63
C ASP A 118 -3.51 10.91 -1.95
N LEU A 119 -2.81 10.74 -3.07
CA LEU A 119 -2.34 9.44 -3.53
C LEU A 119 -0.82 9.37 -3.44
N ARG A 120 -0.34 8.18 -3.09
CA ARG A 120 1.05 7.81 -3.27
C ARG A 120 1.13 6.42 -3.90
N VAL A 121 2.09 6.23 -4.77
CA VAL A 121 2.34 4.98 -5.48
C VAL A 121 3.81 4.61 -5.30
N SER A 122 4.06 3.35 -4.98
CA SER A 122 5.38 2.72 -4.95
C SER A 122 5.33 1.44 -5.76
N PHE A 123 6.47 1.05 -6.31
CA PHE A 123 6.59 -0.18 -7.07
C PHE A 123 7.48 -1.17 -6.33
N SER A 124 7.23 -2.44 -6.55
CA SER A 124 8.09 -3.52 -6.11
C SER A 124 8.17 -4.58 -7.19
N TYR A 125 9.26 -5.35 -7.18
CA TYR A 125 9.50 -6.39 -8.18
C TYR A 125 10.07 -7.65 -7.54
N SER A 126 9.90 -8.78 -8.22
CA SER A 126 10.60 -10.02 -7.92
C SER A 126 11.03 -10.69 -9.22
N GLY A 127 12.13 -11.45 -9.15
CA GLY A 127 12.64 -12.16 -10.33
C GLY A 127 13.42 -11.31 -11.34
N LEU A 128 14.07 -10.22 -10.91
CA LEU A 128 14.92 -9.43 -11.80
C LEU A 128 16.13 -10.25 -12.29
N SER A 129 16.19 -10.47 -13.61
CA SER A 129 17.38 -10.98 -14.28
C SER A 129 18.41 -9.86 -14.44
N SER A 130 19.69 -10.21 -14.57
CA SER A 130 20.83 -9.28 -14.64
C SER A 130 20.80 -8.25 -15.80
N ASP A 131 19.75 -8.23 -16.61
CA ASP A 131 19.70 -7.50 -17.87
C ASP A 131 19.10 -6.08 -17.77
N ASP A 132 18.70 -5.63 -16.57
CA ASP A 132 18.23 -4.26 -16.36
C ASP A 132 19.07 -3.51 -15.31
N PRO A 133 20.07 -2.72 -15.74
CA PRO A 133 20.98 -1.99 -14.84
C PRO A 133 20.29 -0.85 -14.07
N ASP A 134 19.05 -0.50 -14.43
CA ASP A 134 18.31 0.59 -13.79
C ASP A 134 17.42 0.14 -12.65
N LEU A 135 17.07 -1.16 -12.58
CA LEU A 135 16.21 -1.72 -11.54
C LEU A 135 16.99 -2.33 -10.35
N GLY A 136 18.31 -2.54 -10.49
CA GLY A 136 19.19 -3.01 -9.42
C GLY A 136 19.90 -4.34 -9.74
N PRO A 137 20.66 -4.91 -8.78
CA PRO A 137 21.37 -6.17 -9.00
C PRO A 137 20.40 -7.35 -9.10
N ALA A 138 20.79 -8.38 -9.87
CA ALA A 138 20.02 -9.60 -10.05
C ALA A 138 19.67 -10.27 -8.71
N HIS A 139 18.49 -10.87 -8.65
CA HIS A 139 18.06 -11.63 -7.47
C HIS A 139 18.73 -13.01 -7.47
N VAL A 140 19.54 -13.27 -6.44
CA VAL A 140 20.19 -14.58 -6.22
C VAL A 140 19.38 -15.37 -5.21
N VAL A 141 19.13 -16.65 -5.51
CA VAL A 141 18.57 -17.61 -4.55
C VAL A 141 19.71 -18.04 -3.62
N MET A 142 19.57 -17.80 -2.30
CA MET A 142 20.43 -18.41 -1.28
C MET A 142 19.84 -19.73 -0.81
#